data_AF-A0A392R8Z2-F1
#
_entry.id   AF-A0A392R8Z2-F1
#
_cell.length_a   1.000
_cell.length_b   1.000
_cell.length_c   1.000
_cell.angle_alpha   90.00
_cell.angle_beta   90.00
_cell.angle_gamma   90.00
#
_symmetry.space_group_name_H-M   'P 1'
#
loop_
_entity.id
_entity.type
_entity.pdbx_description
1 polymer ?
#
loop_
_entity_poly.entity_id
_entity_poly.type
_entity_poly.pdbx_seq_one_letter_code
_entity_poly.pdbx_strand_id
1 'polypeptide(L)' 'MCLCTMYEVLLSLEEEPGIRMVALFDHEECGSNSAQGAGSPVVLDAMSRITDFFSPNSK' A
#
# COMPACT_ATOMS: atom_id res chain seq x y z
N MET A 1 -7.50 -12.19 7.86
CA MET A 1 -6.28 -11.34 7.76
C MET A 1 -5.23 -11.83 8.76
N CYS A 2 -3.95 -11.96 8.36
CA CYS A 2 -2.89 -12.53 9.20
C CYS A 2 -2.03 -11.42 9.83
N LEU A 3 -2.00 -11.34 11.16
CA LEU A 3 -1.19 -10.40 11.94
C LEU A 3 0.32 -10.46 11.57
N CYS A 4 0.79 -11.60 11.05
CA CYS A 4 2.20 -11.82 10.70
C CYS A 4 2.73 -10.83 9.65
N THR A 5 1.94 -10.45 8.64
CA THR A 5 2.41 -9.55 7.57
C THR A 5 2.76 -8.16 8.10
N MET A 6 2.05 -7.67 9.13
CA MET A 6 2.35 -6.35 9.72
C MET A 6 3.66 -6.40 10.51
N TYR A 7 3.88 -7.49 11.22
CA TYR A 7 5.03 -7.65 12.11
C TYR A 7 6.34 -7.80 11.32
N GLU A 8 6.32 -8.58 10.24
CA GLU A 8 7.46 -8.76 9.33
C GLU A 8 7.89 -7.44 8.66
N VAL A 9 6.92 -6.63 8.21
CA VAL A 9 7.22 -5.33 7.57
C VAL A 9 7.83 -4.33 8.54
N LEU A 10 7.43 -4.37 9.81
CA LEU A 10 7.93 -3.45 10.84
C LEU A 10 9.35 -3.78 11.28
N LEU A 11 9.70 -5.06 11.40
CA LEU A 11 11.00 -5.47 11.96
C LEU A 11 12.10 -5.72 10.92
N SER A 12 11.76 -6.24 9.74
CA SER A 12 12.79 -6.67 8.77
C SER A 12 13.28 -5.54 7.85
N LEU A 13 12.61 -4.39 7.83
CA LEU A 13 12.82 -3.36 6.81
C LEU A 13 13.11 -1.98 7.41
N GLU A 14 13.52 -1.91 8.68
CA GLU A 14 13.79 -0.65 9.39
C GLU A 14 14.83 0.21 8.66
N GLU A 15 15.87 -0.41 8.10
CA GLU A 15 17.01 0.26 7.47
C GLU A 15 16.89 0.43 5.94
N GLU A 16 15.79 -0.04 5.32
CA GLU A 16 15.65 0.00 3.87
C GLU A 16 15.41 1.44 3.35
N PRO A 17 16.25 1.96 2.44
CA PRO A 17 16.05 3.29 1.87
C PRO A 17 14.94 3.26 0.81
N GLY A 18 13.73 3.71 1.17
CA GLY A 18 12.58 3.81 0.25
C GLY A 18 11.24 3.96 0.95
N ILE A 19 10.16 4.09 0.16
CA ILE A 19 8.78 4.09 0.67
C ILE A 19 8.32 2.64 0.87
N ARG A 20 7.88 2.30 2.08
CA ARG A 20 7.30 1.01 2.43
C ARG A 20 5.80 1.16 2.61
N MET A 21 5.02 0.36 1.90
CA MET A 21 3.56 0.41 1.96
C MET A 21 3.02 -0.98 2.27
N VAL A 22 2.06 -1.03 3.19
CA VAL A 22 1.20 -2.19 3.37
C VAL A 22 -0.20 -1.80 2.93
N ALA A 23 -0.74 -2.51 1.95
CA ALA A 23 -2.14 -2.40 1.56
C ALA A 23 -2.93 -3.57 2.16
N LEU A 24 -3.98 -3.23 2.90
CA LEU A 24 -4.89 -4.19 3.50
C LEU A 24 -6.19 -4.15 2.69
N PHE A 25 -6.47 -5.22 1.98
CA PHE A 25 -7.68 -5.35 1.17
C PHE A 25 -8.72 -6.19 1.89
N ASP A 26 -9.98 -5.81 1.70
CA ASP A 26 -11.13 -6.56 2.18
C ASP A 26 -11.85 -7.25 1.01
N HIS A 27 -12.81 -8.14 1.29
CA HIS A 27 -13.69 -8.74 0.28
C HIS A 27 -12.97 -9.57 -0.78
N GLU A 28 -11.83 -10.18 -0.40
CA GLU A 28 -11.07 -11.08 -1.26
C GLU A 28 -11.90 -12.30 -1.67
N GLU A 29 -12.65 -12.86 -0.73
CA GLU A 29 -13.50 -14.05 -0.88
C GLU A 29 -14.67 -13.89 -1.89
N CYS A 30 -14.94 -12.67 -2.35
CA CYS A 30 -15.99 -12.36 -3.35
C CYS A 30 -15.40 -11.83 -4.67
N GLY A 31 -14.13 -12.12 -4.94
CA GLY A 31 -13.47 -11.83 -6.21
C GLY A 31 -12.77 -10.48 -6.27
N SER A 32 -12.57 -9.79 -5.13
CA SER A 32 -11.69 -8.61 -5.01
C SER A 32 -12.04 -7.40 -5.88
N ASN A 33 -13.23 -7.36 -6.49
CA ASN A 33 -13.61 -6.34 -7.48
C ASN A 33 -14.35 -5.13 -6.86
N SER A 34 -14.39 -5.04 -5.54
CA SER A 34 -14.92 -3.89 -4.81
C SER A 34 -13.89 -2.77 -4.73
N ALA A 35 -14.33 -1.57 -4.32
CA ALA A 35 -13.45 -0.43 -4.11
C ALA A 35 -12.37 -0.67 -3.03
N GLN A 36 -12.54 -1.67 -2.17
CA GLN A 36 -11.61 -2.05 -1.09
C GLN A 36 -10.93 -3.40 -1.35
N GLY A 37 -11.27 -4.06 -2.45
CA GLY A 37 -10.64 -5.32 -2.86
C GLY A 37 -9.32 -5.08 -3.58
N ALA A 38 -8.55 -6.14 -3.77
CA ALA A 38 -7.24 -6.07 -4.41
C ALA A 38 -7.29 -5.61 -5.89
N GLY A 39 -8.45 -5.70 -6.54
CA GLY A 39 -8.67 -5.17 -7.90
C GLY A 39 -8.90 -3.65 -7.95
N SER A 40 -8.93 -2.98 -6.80
CA SER A 40 -9.15 -1.53 -6.68
C SER A 40 -7.92 -0.70 -7.05
N PRO A 41 -8.09 0.53 -7.59
CA PRO A 41 -6.98 1.44 -7.84
C PRO A 41 -6.31 2.00 -6.58
N VAL A 42 -6.74 1.64 -5.37
CA VAL A 42 -6.26 2.21 -4.09
C VAL A 42 -4.74 2.27 -3.96
N VAL A 43 -4.01 1.23 -4.36
CA VAL A 43 -2.53 1.23 -4.30
C VAL A 43 -1.92 2.16 -5.34
N LEU A 44 -2.47 2.16 -6.56
CA LEU A 44 -2.01 3.05 -7.63
C LEU A 44 -2.22 4.52 -7.26
N ASP A 45 -3.39 4.86 -6.74
CA ASP A 45 -3.75 6.20 -6.29
C ASP A 45 -2.84 6.66 -5.13
N ALA A 46 -2.57 5.77 -4.17
CA ALA A 46 -1.67 6.05 -3.07
C ALA A 46 -0.23 6.31 -3.58
N MET A 47 0.28 5.48 -4.48
CA MET A 47 1.61 5.66 -5.05
C MET A 47 1.72 6.94 -5.90
N SER A 48 0.70 7.28 -6.68
CA SER A 48 0.67 8.55 -7.43
C SER A 48 0.76 9.73 -6.48
N ARG A 49 -0.09 9.77 -5.45
CA ARG A 49 -0.11 10.86 -4.46
C ARG A 49 1.21 11.01 -3.72
N ILE A 50 1.84 9.89 -3.36
CA ILE A 50 3.15 9.91 -2.68
C ILE A 50 4.23 10.44 -3.63
N THR A 51 4.26 9.96 -4.87
CA THR A 51 5.25 10.38 -5.88
C THR A 51 5.08 11.86 -6.24
N ASP A 52 3.84 12.33 -6.37
CA ASP A 52 3.52 13.74 -6.63
C ASP A 52 3.99 14.64 -5.49
N PHE A 53 3.86 14.19 -4.24
CA PHE A 53 4.36 14.91 -3.07
C PHE A 53 5.89 15.04 -3.05
N PHE A 54 6.61 13.98 -3.42
CA PHE A 54 8.08 14.01 -3.50
C PHE A 54 8.63 14.64 -4.78
N SER A 55 7.78 14.90 -5.77
CA SER A 55 8.19 15.56 -7.00
C SER A 55 8.56 17.02 -6.69
N PRO A 56 9.79 17.47 -7.02
CA PRO A 56 10.31 18.80 -6.67
C PRO A 56 9.63 19.97 -7.42
N ASN A 57 8.46 19.72 -8.03
CA ASN A 57 7.70 20.67 -8.84
C ASN A 57 6.22 20.76 -8.43
N SER A 58 5.89 20.43 -7.18
CA SER A 58 4.62 20.87 -6.59
C SER A 58 4.66 22.38 -6.43
N LYS A 59 3.85 23.08 -7.24
CA LYS A 59 3.62 24.53 -7.18
C LYS A 59 3.13 24.97 -5.81
#